data_AF-A0AB34AMK8-F1
#
_entry.id   AF-A0AB34AMK8-F1
#
_cell.length_a   1.000
_cell.length_b   1.000
_cell.length_c   1.000
_cell.angle_alpha   90.00
_cell.angle_beta   90.00
_cell.angle_gamma   90.00
#
_symmetry.space_group_name_H-M   'P 1'
#
loop_
_entity.id
_entity.type
_entity.pdbx_description
1 polymer ?
#
loop_
_entity_poly.entity_id
_entity_poly.type
_entity_poly.pdbx_seq_one_letter_code
_entity_poly.pdbx_strand_id
1 'polypeptide(L)'
;MLKQDLMYSVLLSIKEGESVDFKTLNVSEKTFLLALESIARQDLAENVELFYNKCFPICGTTRYAELTEKGHKNISEYQIEYKY
;
A
#
# COMPACT_ATOMS: atom_id res chain seq x y z
N MET A 1 6.38 3.90 12.38
CA MET A 1 6.52 3.36 11.01
C MET A 1 6.82 4.54 10.09
N LEU A 2 7.93 4.51 9.35
CA LEU A 2 8.22 5.55 8.34
C LEU A 2 7.27 5.37 7.15
N LYS A 3 7.11 6.42 6.32
CA LYS A 3 6.21 6.39 5.16
C LYS A 3 6.58 5.27 4.16
N GLN A 4 7.89 5.02 3.99
CA GLN A 4 8.40 3.94 3.15
C GLN A 4 8.11 2.56 3.74
N ASP A 5 8.30 2.36 5.05
CA ASP A 5 7.96 1.10 5.73
C ASP A 5 6.47 0.74 5.58
N LEU A 6 5.60 1.76 5.63
CA LEU A 6 4.17 1.57 5.46
C LEU A 6 3.82 1.16 4.02
N MET A 7 4.38 1.85 3.02
CA MET A 7 4.18 1.47 1.63
C MET A 7 4.67 0.06 1.35
N TYR A 8 5.85 -0.30 1.87
CA TYR A 8 6.40 -1.65 1.75
C TYR A 8 5.47 -2.69 2.38
N SER A 9 4.94 -2.44 3.58
CA SER A 9 4.02 -3.36 4.27
C SER A 9 2.73 -3.58 3.47
N VAL A 10 2.19 -2.52 2.86
CA VAL A 10 1.01 -2.60 2.00
C VAL A 10 1.31 -3.41 0.73
N LEU A 11 2.42 -3.12 0.05
CA LEU A 11 2.83 -3.86 -1.16
C LEU A 11 3.09 -5.33 -0.87
N LEU A 12 3.69 -5.65 0.29
CA LEU A 12 3.91 -7.03 0.72
C LEU A 12 2.59 -7.76 0.97
N SER A 13 1.63 -7.10 1.64
CA SER A 13 0.30 -7.68 1.86
C SER A 13 -0.41 -7.99 0.53
N ILE A 14 -0.32 -7.08 -0.44
CA ILE A 14 -0.85 -7.28 -1.80
C ILE A 14 -0.20 -8.52 -2.45
N LYS A 15 1.13 -8.65 -2.36
CA LYS A 15 1.87 -9.80 -2.90
C LYS A 15 1.40 -11.13 -2.30
N GLU A 16 1.11 -11.13 -1.00
CA GLU A 16 0.70 -12.31 -0.24
C GLU A 16 -0.80 -12.62 -0.40
N GLY A 17 -1.55 -11.77 -1.13
CA GLY A 17 -2.99 -11.90 -1.30
C GLY A 17 -3.78 -11.56 -0.03
N GLU A 18 -3.15 -10.86 0.91
CA GLU A 18 -3.75 -10.46 2.17
C GLU A 18 -4.48 -9.11 2.03
N SER A 19 -5.71 -9.06 2.54
CA SER A 19 -6.43 -7.80 2.68
C SER A 19 -5.88 -7.06 3.89
N VAL A 20 -5.33 -5.86 3.67
CA VAL A 20 -4.76 -5.03 4.73
C VAL A 20 -5.56 -3.73 4.88
N ASP A 21 -5.74 -3.29 6.11
CA ASP A 21 -6.34 -2.00 6.44
C ASP A 21 -5.48 -1.23 7.46
N PHE A 22 -5.87 0.02 7.72
CA PHE A 22 -5.14 0.89 8.65
C PHE A 22 -5.10 0.36 10.09
N LYS A 23 -6.09 -0.44 10.51
CA LYS A 23 -6.13 -1.04 11.85
C LYS A 23 -5.14 -2.18 11.94
N THR A 24 -5.07 -3.04 10.92
CA THR A 24 -4.09 -4.14 10.83
C THR A 24 -2.65 -3.61 10.91
N LEU A 25 -2.39 -2.46 10.28
CA LEU A 25 -1.06 -1.83 10.29
C LEU A 25 -0.82 -0.90 11.49
N ASN A 26 -1.79 -0.77 12.40
CA ASN A 26 -1.75 0.14 13.55
C ASN A 26 -1.33 1.58 13.20
N VAL A 27 -1.90 2.11 12.12
CA VAL A 27 -1.71 3.50 11.66
C VAL A 27 -3.04 4.23 11.56
N SER A 28 -3.00 5.56 11.45
CA SER A 28 -4.21 6.32 11.18
C SER A 28 -4.69 6.07 9.74
N GLU A 29 -6.02 6.10 9.56
CA GLU A 29 -6.67 5.97 8.25
C GLU A 29 -6.09 6.97 7.22
N LYS A 30 -5.88 8.22 7.63
CA LYS A 30 -5.24 9.25 6.79
C LYS A 30 -3.87 8.81 6.27
N THR A 31 -3.03 8.23 7.12
CA THR A 31 -1.67 7.81 6.73
C THR A 31 -1.72 6.61 5.79
N PHE A 32 -2.62 5.66 6.04
CA PHE A 32 -2.86 4.52 5.15
C PHE A 32 -3.30 4.96 3.76
N LEU A 33 -4.25 5.89 3.66
CA LEU A 33 -4.72 6.43 2.39
C LEU A 33 -3.63 7.15 1.60
N LEU A 34 -2.79 7.93 2.28
CA LEU A 34 -1.64 8.58 1.64
C LEU A 34 -0.62 7.56 1.11
N ALA A 35 -0.48 6.40 1.76
CA ALA A 35 0.36 5.31 1.27
C ALA A 35 -0.25 4.67 0.01
N LEU A 36 -1.56 4.37 0.02
CA LEU A 36 -2.27 3.86 -1.15
C LEU A 36 -2.22 4.83 -2.34
N GLU A 37 -2.44 6.12 -2.10
CA GLU A 37 -2.31 7.15 -3.14
C GLU A 37 -0.86 7.19 -3.69
N SER A 38 0.14 7.07 -2.81
CA SER A 38 1.54 7.04 -3.25
C SER A 38 1.88 5.79 -4.06
N ILE A 39 1.31 4.63 -3.71
CA ILE A 39 1.45 3.36 -4.45
C ILE A 39 0.84 3.49 -5.86
N ALA A 40 -0.40 3.99 -5.94
CA ALA A 40 -1.09 4.19 -7.21
C ALA A 40 -0.37 5.22 -8.09
N ARG A 41 0.04 6.37 -7.53
CA ARG A 41 0.77 7.42 -8.29
C ARG A 41 2.13 6.99 -8.80
N GLN A 42 2.77 6.02 -8.13
CA GLN A 42 4.07 5.50 -8.53
C GLN A 42 3.96 4.27 -9.43
N ASP A 43 2.74 3.84 -9.77
CA ASP A 43 2.49 2.67 -10.61
C ASP A 43 3.11 1.40 -10.01
N LEU A 44 2.95 1.21 -8.69
CA LEU A 44 3.48 0.05 -7.96
C LEU A 44 2.44 -1.06 -7.81
N ALA A 45 1.15 -0.73 -7.87
CA ALA A 45 0.07 -1.69 -7.86
C ALA A 45 -1.12 -1.18 -8.68
N GLU A 46 -1.74 -2.09 -9.42
CA GLU A 46 -2.98 -1.87 -10.16
C GLU A 46 -4.19 -2.15 -9.25
N ASN A 47 -5.38 -1.70 -9.66
CA ASN A 47 -6.66 -1.96 -8.97
C ASN A 47 -6.70 -1.53 -7.50
N VAL A 48 -5.84 -0.58 -7.11
CA VAL A 48 -5.93 0.09 -5.82
C VAL A 48 -7.13 1.04 -5.85
N GLU A 49 -8.26 0.58 -5.32
CA GLU A 49 -9.49 1.38 -5.27
C GLU A 49 -9.44 2.39 -4.11
N LEU A 50 -9.43 3.67 -4.47
CA LEU A 50 -9.52 4.80 -3.56
C LEU A 50 -10.88 5.47 -3.70
N PHE A 51 -11.75 5.32 -2.70
CA PHE A 51 -13.06 5.95 -2.66
C PHE A 51 -12.96 7.32 -1.96
N TYR A 52 -12.85 8.38 -2.75
CA TYR A 52 -12.93 9.75 -2.25
C TYR A 52 -14.39 10.20 -2.19
N ASN A 53 -15.03 10.04 -1.03
CA ASN A 53 -16.36 10.59 -0.78
C ASN A 53 -16.25 11.88 0.04
N LYS A 54 -16.94 12.95 -0.38
CA LYS A 54 -16.99 14.22 0.39
C LYS A 54 -17.79 14.09 1.69
N CYS A 55 -18.62 13.07 1.83
CA CYS A 55 -19.59 12.92 2.93
C CYS A 55 -19.35 11.68 3.82
N PHE A 56 -18.39 10.82 3.48
CA PHE A 56 -18.04 9.61 4.22
C PHE A 56 -16.52 9.55 4.44
N PRO A 57 -16.01 8.86 5.47
CA PRO A 57 -14.57 8.63 5.63
C PRO A 57 -14.02 8.00 4.35
N ILE A 58 -12.87 8.50 3.91
CA ILE A 58 -12.21 8.05 2.69
C ILE A 58 -11.85 6.57 2.90
N CYS A 59 -12.39 5.68 2.06
CA CYS A 59 -12.10 4.26 2.15
C CYS A 59 -11.11 3.88 1.04
N GLY A 60 -10.05 3.17 1.39
CA GLY A 60 -9.14 2.55 0.43
C GLY A 60 -9.11 1.05 0.67
N THR A 61 -9.09 0.25 -0.39
CA THR A 61 -9.00 -1.21 -0.28
C THR A 61 -7.89 -1.76 -1.18
N THR A 62 -7.22 -2.79 -0.67
CA THR A 62 -6.22 -3.58 -1.41
C THR A 62 -6.76 -4.92 -1.87
N ARG A 63 -8.06 -5.19 -1.68
CA ARG A 63 -8.66 -6.53 -1.85
C ARG A 63 -8.49 -7.12 -3.26
N TYR A 64 -8.45 -6.27 -4.28
CA TYR A 64 -8.28 -6.64 -5.68
C TYR A 64 -7.00 -6.06 -6.28
N ALA A 65 -6.14 -5.48 -5.43
CA ALA A 65 -4.92 -4.87 -5.91
C ALA A 65 -3.96 -5.96 -6.38
N GLU A 66 -3.24 -5.69 -7.46
CA GLU A 66 -2.20 -6.57 -7.99
C GLU A 66 -0.92 -5.76 -8.15
N LEU A 67 0.24 -6.35 -7.88
CA LEU A 67 1.50 -5.64 -8.05
C LEU A 67 1.84 -5.50 -9.53
N THR A 68 2.34 -4.32 -9.92
CA THR A 68 2.99 -4.15 -11.22
C THR A 68 4.38 -4.79 -11.19
N GLU A 69 5.01 -4.97 -12.36
CA GLU A 69 6.44 -5.36 -12.43
C GLU A 69 7.34 -4.43 -11.60
N LYS A 70 7.01 -3.13 -11.61
CA LYS A 70 7.72 -2.12 -10.82
C LYS A 70 7.49 -2.29 -9.33
N GLY A 71 6.27 -2.62 -8.90
CA GLY A 71 5.95 -2.98 -7.52
C GLY A 71 6.74 -4.19 -7.03
N HIS A 72 6.80 -5.25 -7.83
CA HIS A 72 7.60 -6.44 -7.53
C HIS A 72 9.09 -6.10 -7.34
N LYS A 73 9.66 -5.30 -8.25
CA LYS A 73 11.06 -4.87 -8.15
C LYS A 73 11.31 -4.01 -6.91
N ASN A 74 10.38 -3.10 -6.59
CA ASN A 74 10.48 -2.22 -5.43
C ASN A 74 10.55 -3.01 -4.11
N ILE A 75 9.74 -4.06 -3.94
CA ILE A 75 9.79 -4.95 -2.78
C ILE A 75 11.18 -5.62 -2.69
N SER A 76 11.70 -6.13 -3.81
CA SER A 76 13.01 -6.80 -3.83
C SER A 76 14.15 -5.85 -3.47
N GLU A 77 14.13 -4.61 -3.95
CA GLU A 77 15.13 -3.58 -3.63
C GLU A 77 15.07 -3.20 -2.14
N TYR A 78 13.88 -3.01 -1.57
CA TYR A 78 13.69 -2.73 -0.14
C TYR A 78 14.18 -3.87 0.76
N GLN A 79 13.95 -5.13 0.35
CA GLN A 79 14.46 -6.31 1.06
C GLN A 79 16.00 -6.39 1.05
N ILE A 80 16.65 -5.84 0.02
CA ILE A 80 18.11 -5.77 -0.04
C ILE A 80 18.60 -4.66 0.89
N GLU A 81 17.96 -3.48 0.88
CA GLU A 81 18.34 -2.33 1.73
C GLU A 81 18.30 -2.67 3.24
N TYR A 82 17.30 -3.42 3.69
CA TYR A 82 17.16 -3.80 5.12
C TYR A 82 17.92 -5.07 5.52
N LYS A 83 18.66 -5.70 4.60
CA LYS A 83 19.55 -6.84 4.91
C LYS A 83 20.98 -6.41 5.28
N TYR A 84 21.32 -5.13 5.09
CA TYR A 84 22.62 -4.54 5.43
C TYR A 84 22.49 -3.51 6.55
#